data_AF-A0A3A6R574-F1
#
_entry.id   AF-A0A3A6R574-F1
#
_cell.length_a   1.000
_cell.length_b   1.000
_cell.length_c   1.000
_cell.angle_alpha   90.00
_cell.angle_beta   90.00
_cell.angle_gamma   90.00
#
_symmetry.space_group_name_H-M   'P 1'
#
loop_
_entity.id
_entity.type
_entity.pdbx_description
1 polymer ?
#
loop_
_entity_poly.entity_id
_entity_poly.type
_entity_poly.pdbx_seq_one_letter_code
_entity_poly.pdbx_strand_id
1 'polypeptide(L)' 'SLAMAPGGIVKVLLGAGCLETLEIGRFQAEIHPLGPYQGKSNGEYVPLEPENKTYVKKHGIPYGSW' A
#
# COMPACT_ATOMS: atom_id res chain seq x y z
N SER A 1 5.54 -13.61 -9.57
CA SER A 1 4.35 -13.17 -8.83
C SER A 1 4.49 -11.70 -8.48
N LEU A 2 3.37 -11.02 -8.20
CA LEU A 2 3.36 -9.64 -7.70
C LEU A 2 2.93 -9.67 -6.23
N ALA A 3 3.76 -9.13 -5.35
CA ALA A 3 3.42 -8.90 -3.95
C ALA A 3 3.12 -7.42 -3.75
N MET A 4 1.90 -7.12 -3.30
CA MET A 4 1.46 -5.74 -3.04
C MET A 4 1.54 -5.48 -1.55
N ALA A 5 2.20 -4.39 -1.17
CA ALA A 5 2.21 -3.87 0.18
C ALA A 5 1.33 -2.61 0.28
N PRO A 6 0.75 -2.33 1.45
CA PRO A 6 0.17 -1.01 1.75
C PRO A 6 1.18 0.08 1.39
N GLY A 7 0.71 1.24 0.91
CA GLY A 7 1.62 2.27 0.41
C GLY A 7 1.77 2.26 -1.11
N GLY A 8 1.11 1.34 -1.82
CA GLY A 8 1.26 1.19 -3.27
C GLY A 8 2.58 0.52 -3.67
N ILE A 9 3.35 -0.04 -2.75
CA ILE A 9 4.60 -0.72 -3.12
C ILE A 9 4.27 -2.07 -3.75
N VAL A 10 4.74 -2.29 -4.98
CA VAL A 10 4.63 -3.56 -5.70
C VAL A 10 6.01 -4.16 -5.84
N LYS A 11 6.18 -5.38 -5.31
CA LYS A 11 7.38 -6.20 -5.48
C LYS A 11 7.14 -7.26 -6.53
N VAL A 12 8.04 -7.32 -7.50
CA VAL A 12 8.07 -8.39 -8.50
C VAL A 12 8.97 -9.48 -7.96
N LEU A 13 8.36 -10.65 -7.79
CA LEU A 13 8.97 -11.81 -7.19
C LEU A 13 9.14 -12.88 -8.26
N LEU A 14 10.36 -13.34 -8.46
CA LEU A 14 10.68 -14.50 -9.29
C LEU A 14 10.75 -15.73 -8.40
N GLY A 15 9.73 -16.58 -8.49
CA GLY A 15 9.72 -17.87 -7.80
C GLY A 15 10.40 -18.92 -8.68
N ALA A 16 11.27 -19.74 -8.09
CA ALA A 16 11.85 -20.90 -8.73
C ALA A 16 11.54 -22.14 -7.87
N GLY A 17 10.54 -22.94 -8.26
CA GLY A 17 10.22 -24.25 -7.67
C GLY A 17 10.55 -24.42 -6.18
N CYS A 18 11.67 -25.08 -5.89
CA CYS A 18 12.13 -25.46 -4.54
C CYS A 18 13.08 -24.43 -3.87
N LEU A 19 13.38 -23.31 -4.53
CA LEU A 19 14.28 -22.26 -4.06
C LEU A 19 13.50 -21.09 -3.46
N GLU A 20 14.20 -20.31 -2.64
CA GLU A 20 13.66 -19.06 -2.11
C GLU A 20 13.28 -18.10 -3.24
N THR A 21 12.21 -17.34 -3.01
CA THR A 21 11.70 -16.40 -3.99
C THR A 21 12.60 -15.18 -4.06
N LEU A 22 13.08 -14.83 -5.26
CA LEU A 22 13.96 -13.69 -5.47
C LEU A 22 13.15 -12.43 -5.78
N GLU A 23 13.40 -11.33 -5.06
CA GLU A 23 12.88 -10.01 -5.42
C GLU A 23 13.70 -9.44 -6.59
N ILE A 24 13.06 -9.27 -7.75
CA ILE A 24 13.70 -8.79 -8.98
C ILE A 24 13.28 -7.37 -9.37
N GLY A 25 12.35 -6.78 -8.63
CA GLY A 25 11.91 -5.42 -8.89
C GLY A 25 11.02 -4.88 -7.79
N ARG A 26 11.10 -3.58 -7.55
CA ARG A 26 10.27 -2.84 -6.60
C ARG A 26 9.79 -1.56 -7.26
N PHE A 27 8.48 -1.37 -7.27
CA PHE A 27 7.80 -0.27 -7.94
C PHE A 27 6.84 0.41 -6.97
N GLN A 28 6.55 1.68 -7.24
CA GLN A 28 5.53 2.45 -6.55
C GLN A 28 4.34 2.57 -7.49
N ALA A 29 3.20 2.03 -7.08
CA ALA A 29 1.94 2.18 -7.78
C ALA A 29 1.41 3.60 -7.62
N GLU A 30 0.69 4.05 -8.64
CA GLU A 30 -0.04 5.31 -8.61
C GLU A 30 -1.26 5.18 -7.70
N ILE A 31 -1.63 6.30 -7.06
CA ILE A 31 -2.84 6.38 -6.24
C ILE A 31 -4.04 6.26 -7.17
N HIS A 32 -4.94 5.32 -6.88
CA HIS A 32 -6.12 5.13 -7.70
C HIS A 32 -7.07 6.33 -7.51
N PRO A 33 -7.57 6.97 -8.60
CA PRO A 33 -8.34 8.21 -8.49
C PRO A 33 -9.66 8.06 -7.72
N LEU A 34 -10.19 6.83 -7.65
CA LEU A 34 -11.40 6.52 -6.89
C LEU A 34 -11.14 6.21 -5.40
N GLY A 35 -9.89 5.98 -4.99
CA GLY A 35 -9.52 5.63 -3.62
C GLY A 35 -10.18 4.33 -3.08
N PRO A 36 -10.09 4.08 -1.77
CA PRO A 36 -10.45 2.81 -1.13
C PRO A 36 -11.95 2.48 -1.16
N TYR A 37 -12.81 3.46 -1.45
CA TYR A 37 -14.27 3.29 -1.48
C TYR A 37 -14.85 3.38 -2.90
N GLN A 38 -14.05 3.08 -3.94
CA GLN A 38 -14.46 3.11 -5.35
C GLN A 38 -15.16 4.41 -5.75
N GLY A 39 -14.68 5.54 -5.24
CA GLY A 39 -15.15 6.87 -5.59
C GLY A 39 -16.37 7.31 -4.80
N LYS A 40 -16.98 6.42 -4.01
CA LYS A 40 -18.13 6.76 -3.16
C LYS A 40 -17.78 7.72 -2.02
N SER A 41 -16.49 7.90 -1.71
CA SER A 41 -15.99 8.90 -0.76
C SER A 41 -15.42 10.15 -1.44
N ASN A 42 -15.57 10.33 -2.76
CA ASN A 42 -14.94 11.42 -3.51
C ASN A 42 -13.41 11.52 -3.30
N GLY A 43 -12.74 10.39 -3.05
CA GLY A 43 -11.30 10.36 -2.75
C GLY A 43 -10.94 10.80 -1.33
N GLU A 44 -11.92 11.11 -0.47
CA GLU A 44 -11.65 11.46 0.92
C GLU A 44 -11.38 10.22 1.77
N TYR A 45 -10.45 10.41 2.70
CA TYR A 45 -10.10 9.47 3.75
C TYR A 45 -10.85 9.80 5.03
N VAL A 46 -11.10 8.79 5.87
CA VAL A 46 -11.70 9.00 7.18
C VAL A 46 -10.78 9.91 8.01
N PRO A 47 -11.28 11.05 8.52
CA PRO A 47 -10.47 11.90 9.36
C PRO A 47 -10.03 11.14 10.62
N LEU A 48 -8.73 11.13 10.87
CA LEU A 48 -8.16 10.45 12.02
C LEU A 48 -8.15 11.37 13.25
N GLU A 49 -8.55 10.83 14.39
CA GLU A 49 -8.30 11.42 15.71
C GLU A 49 -6.79 11.59 15.95
N PRO A 50 -6.36 12.55 16.79
CA PRO A 50 -4.94 12.84 17.01
C PRO A 50 -4.13 11.65 17.54
N GLU A 51 -4.73 10.80 18.38
CA GLU A 51 -4.11 9.55 18.84
C GLU A 51 -3.85 8.59 17.68
N ASN A 52 -4.83 8.44 16.77
CA ASN A 52 -4.72 7.58 15.60
C ASN A 52 -3.69 8.12 14.60
N LYS A 53 -3.60 9.44 14.41
CA LYS A 53 -2.53 10.06 13.59
C LYS A 53 -1.14 9.74 14.14
N THR A 54 -0.99 9.80 15.46
CA THR A 54 0.28 9.47 16.13
C THR A 54 0.63 8.00 15.95
N TYR A 55 -0.35 7.10 16.08
CA TYR A 55 -0.18 5.67 15.83
C TYR A 55 0.25 5.38 14.39
N VAL A 56 -0.47 5.95 13.42
CA VAL A 56 -0.17 5.82 11.98
C VAL A 56 1.27 6.26 11.68
N LYS A 57 1.67 7.43 12.20
CA LYS A 57 3.03 7.95 12.01
C LYS A 57 4.09 7.07 12.69
N LYS A 58 3.83 6.60 13.91
CA LYS A 58 4.75 5.76 14.69
C LYS A 58 5.00 4.41 14.02
N HIS A 59 3.97 3.82 13.43
CA HIS A 59 4.03 2.49 12.81
C HIS A 59 4.28 2.51 11.31
N GLY A 60 4.48 3.69 10.70
CA GLY A 60 4.71 3.83 9.27
C GLY A 60 3.55 3.32 8.42
N ILE A 61 2.33 3.39 8.95
CA ILE A 61 1.13 2.96 8.22
C ILE A 61 0.91 3.99 7.11
N PRO A 62 0.83 3.56 5.84
CA PRO A 62 0.77 4.48 4.72
C PRO A 62 -0.68 4.94 4.50
N TYR A 63 -1.24 5.64 5.48
CA TYR A 63 -2.59 6.20 5.40
C TYR A 63 -2.65 7.28 4.32
N GLY A 64 -3.56 7.13 3.36
CA GLY A 64 -3.73 8.07 2.25
C GLY A 64 -3.09 7.63 0.92
N SER A 65 -2.49 6.44 0.87
CA SER A 65 -1.69 5.94 -0.26
C SER A 65 -2.37 4.89 -1.14
N TRP A 66 -3.68 4.70 -0.96
CA TRP A 66 -4.47 3.60 -1.51
C TRP A 66 -5.49 4.09 -2.55
#